data_AF-A0A817NGZ9-F1
#
_entry.id   AF-A0A817NGZ9-F1
#
_cell.length_a   1.000
_cell.length_b   1.000
_cell.length_c   1.000
_cell.angle_alpha   90.00
_cell.angle_beta   90.00
_cell.angle_gamma   90.00
#
_symmetry.space_group_name_H-M   'P 1'
#
loop_
_entity.id
_entity.type
_entity.pdbx_description
1 polymer ?
#
loop_
_entity_poly.entity_id
_entity_poly.type
_entity_poly.pdbx_seq_one_letter_code
_entity_poly.pdbx_strand_id
1 'polypeptide(L)'
;MTIDPSKISTSITPFAMIDKHSALPQEQEILFTMHTVFRVGEIKQTAENSRLWEVQLTITDESDPQLTGLTYRIKQEISGRGWYRMGKLMLKVGHFHQAEELYNELLENASYDSERASVYYQLGWLKDNQGEYKQAVTFYKKSLQVYKETRPPDDPELGSMYNNIGLVYNNMGEYSKALEYYEKSIKIREKALPPTHPDLASSYSCIGLVYSSMGEYSKALEYYEKSNKIRE
;
A
#
# COMPACT_ATOMS: atom_id res chain seq x y z
N MET A 1 -33.70 1.41 33.20
CA MET A 1 -33.90 1.55 31.75
C MET A 1 -33.24 0.33 31.11
N THR A 2 -34.02 -0.70 30.82
CA THR A 2 -33.52 -2.02 30.42
C THR A 2 -33.38 -2.03 28.90
N ILE A 3 -32.15 -2.18 28.40
CA ILE A 3 -31.88 -2.23 26.97
C ILE A 3 -32.27 -3.62 26.45
N ASP A 4 -33.12 -3.65 25.43
CA ASP A 4 -33.57 -4.86 24.74
C ASP A 4 -32.43 -5.42 23.87
N PRO A 5 -31.92 -6.64 24.18
CA PRO A 5 -30.79 -7.25 23.45
C PRO A 5 -31.10 -7.55 21.98
N SER A 6 -32.37 -7.60 21.58
CA SER A 6 -32.79 -7.87 20.20
C SER A 6 -32.51 -6.72 19.22
N LYS A 7 -32.11 -5.55 19.74
CA LYS A 7 -31.78 -4.35 18.94
C LYS A 7 -30.29 -4.13 18.72
N ILE A 8 -29.43 -5.01 19.23
CA ILE A 8 -27.99 -4.93 18.99
C ILE A 8 -27.69 -5.68 17.69
N SER A 9 -27.43 -4.93 16.62
CA SER A 9 -26.94 -5.48 15.35
C SER A 9 -25.54 -6.05 15.54
N THR A 10 -25.44 -7.37 15.69
CA THR A 10 -24.17 -8.12 15.69
C THR A 10 -23.56 -8.08 14.29
N SER A 11 -22.60 -7.18 14.09
CA SER A 11 -21.66 -7.25 12.96
C SER A 11 -20.70 -8.41 13.21
N ILE A 12 -20.93 -9.55 12.55
CA ILE A 12 -20.00 -10.68 12.54
C ILE A 12 -18.80 -10.30 11.68
N THR A 13 -17.64 -10.04 12.30
CA THR A 13 -16.37 -10.01 11.58
C THR A 13 -15.92 -11.44 11.28
N PRO A 14 -15.41 -11.74 10.07
CA PRO A 14 -15.38 -13.11 9.55
C PRO A 14 -14.26 -14.00 10.10
N PHE A 15 -13.56 -13.59 11.16
CA PHE A 15 -12.29 -14.21 11.51
C PHE A 15 -12.39 -15.47 12.38
N ALA A 16 -13.58 -15.92 12.76
CA ALA A 16 -13.70 -17.12 13.60
C ALA A 16 -15.11 -17.72 13.60
N MET A 17 -15.40 -18.62 12.66
CA MET A 17 -16.24 -19.79 12.95
C MET A 17 -15.29 -20.93 13.33
N ILE A 18 -14.87 -20.95 14.60
CA ILE A 18 -13.77 -21.78 15.14
C ILE A 18 -14.14 -23.27 15.29
N ASP A 19 -15.41 -23.61 15.12
CA ASP A 19 -15.94 -24.90 15.52
C ASP A 19 -16.11 -25.90 14.37
N LYS A 20 -15.80 -25.54 13.11
CA LYS A 20 -15.98 -26.48 11.96
C LYS A 20 -14.85 -26.61 10.94
N HIS A 21 -13.77 -25.82 10.97
CA HIS A 21 -12.82 -25.81 9.85
C HIS A 21 -11.31 -25.74 10.19
N SER A 22 -10.89 -25.86 11.45
CA SER A 22 -9.45 -25.99 11.76
C SER A 22 -9.00 -27.44 11.58
N ALA A 23 -8.17 -27.70 10.57
CA ALA A 23 -7.58 -29.02 10.32
C ALA A 23 -6.23 -29.22 11.05
N LEU A 24 -5.92 -28.38 12.05
CA LEU A 24 -4.67 -28.45 12.81
C LEU A 24 -4.88 -29.08 14.20
N PRO A 25 -3.92 -29.87 14.71
CA PRO A 25 -3.98 -30.40 16.07
C PRO A 25 -4.01 -29.26 17.09
N GLN A 26 -4.78 -29.48 18.17
CA GLN A 26 -5.13 -28.56 19.26
C GLN A 26 -3.93 -27.88 19.98
N GLU A 27 -2.70 -28.29 19.68
CA GLU A 27 -1.47 -27.88 20.35
C GLU A 27 -0.72 -26.72 19.66
N GLN A 28 -1.27 -26.18 18.57
CA GLN A 28 -0.59 -25.26 17.63
C GLN A 28 -1.36 -23.97 17.31
N GLU A 29 -2.37 -23.61 18.09
CA GLU A 29 -3.11 -22.36 17.87
C GLU A 29 -2.38 -21.17 18.52
N ILE A 30 -1.98 -20.21 17.66
CA ILE A 30 -1.26 -19.00 18.05
C ILE A 30 -2.22 -17.81 17.87
N LEU A 31 -2.45 -17.07 18.95
CA LEU A 31 -3.28 -15.88 18.93
C LEU A 31 -2.40 -14.62 18.78
N PHE A 32 -2.70 -13.79 17.78
CA PHE A 32 -2.01 -12.52 17.57
C PHE A 32 -2.76 -11.38 18.25
N THR A 33 -2.10 -10.71 19.19
CA THR A 33 -2.44 -9.34 19.61
C THR A 33 -1.34 -8.41 19.12
N MET A 34 -1.63 -7.14 18.85
CA MET A 34 -0.71 -6.22 18.14
C MET A 34 0.74 -6.13 18.69
N HIS A 35 1.02 -6.58 19.92
CA HIS A 35 2.35 -6.49 20.53
C HIS A 35 2.82 -7.77 21.23
N THR A 36 2.05 -8.87 21.23
CA THR A 36 2.41 -10.09 21.98
C THR A 36 1.78 -11.33 21.38
N VAL A 37 2.59 -12.38 21.28
CA VAL A 37 2.20 -13.71 20.80
C VAL A 37 2.04 -14.65 21.99
N PHE A 38 0.92 -15.37 22.00
CA PHE A 38 0.62 -16.36 23.04
C PHE A 38 0.42 -17.73 22.42
N ARG A 39 0.96 -18.75 23.08
CA ARG A 39 0.62 -20.15 22.85
C ARG A 39 -0.61 -20.51 23.66
N VAL A 40 -1.65 -21.01 22.99
CA VAL A 40 -2.80 -21.62 23.65
C VAL A 40 -2.40 -23.02 24.10
N GLY A 41 -2.47 -23.24 25.41
CA GLY A 41 -2.24 -24.53 26.05
C GLY A 41 -3.57 -25.26 26.25
N GLU A 42 -3.78 -25.76 27.47
CA GLU A 42 -4.98 -26.51 27.80
C GLU A 42 -6.22 -25.58 27.88
N ILE A 43 -7.33 -26.03 27.27
CA ILE A 43 -8.62 -25.36 27.33
C ILE A 43 -9.58 -26.26 28.11
N LYS A 44 -10.09 -25.78 29.25
CA LYS A 44 -11.01 -26.50 30.13
C LYS A 44 -12.30 -25.73 30.31
N GLN A 45 -13.43 -26.42 30.25
CA GLN A 45 -14.71 -25.84 30.60
C GLN A 45 -14.82 -25.75 32.13
N THR A 46 -15.22 -24.61 32.67
CA THR A 46 -15.29 -24.46 34.13
C THR A 46 -16.53 -25.18 34.67
N ALA A 47 -16.36 -25.87 35.80
CA ALA A 47 -17.42 -26.69 36.39
C ALA A 47 -18.64 -25.87 36.86
N GLU A 48 -18.47 -24.57 37.08
CA GLU A 48 -19.49 -23.67 37.59
C GLU A 48 -20.43 -23.12 36.50
N ASN A 49 -20.00 -23.11 35.23
CA ASN A 49 -20.79 -22.57 34.13
C ASN A 49 -20.36 -23.16 32.78
N SER A 50 -21.27 -23.89 32.13
CA SER A 50 -21.03 -24.52 30.82
C SER A 50 -20.80 -23.53 29.68
N ARG A 51 -20.88 -22.22 29.92
CA ARG A 51 -20.54 -21.18 28.94
C ARG A 51 -19.19 -20.52 29.20
N LEU A 52 -18.50 -20.86 30.28
CA LEU A 52 -17.19 -20.30 30.63
C LEU A 52 -16.10 -21.34 30.42
N TRP A 53 -15.00 -20.89 29.81
CA TRP A 53 -13.84 -21.71 29.48
C TRP A 53 -12.60 -21.04 30.05
N GLU A 54 -11.78 -21.83 30.72
CA GLU A 54 -10.45 -21.48 31.18
C GLU A 54 -9.45 -21.88 30.09
N VAL A 55 -8.59 -20.94 29.71
CA VAL A 55 -7.61 -21.11 28.64
C VAL A 55 -6.25 -20.78 29.19
N GLN A 56 -5.34 -21.76 29.18
CA GLN A 56 -3.95 -21.53 29.56
C GLN A 56 -3.22 -20.82 28.42
N LEU A 57 -2.55 -19.71 28.72
CA LEU A 57 -1.75 -18.96 27.77
C LEU A 57 -0.29 -18.89 28.23
N THR A 58 0.64 -19.19 27.33
CA THR A 58 2.09 -19.02 27.56
C THR A 58 2.64 -17.95 26.63
N ILE A 59 3.35 -16.96 27.17
CA ILE A 59 4.03 -15.93 26.37
C ILE A 59 5.16 -16.61 25.59
N THR A 60 5.21 -16.39 24.28
CA THR A 60 6.29 -16.90 23.41
C THR A 60 7.12 -15.73 22.87
N ASP A 61 8.38 -15.97 22.52
CA ASP A 61 9.25 -14.99 21.86
C ASP A 61 9.68 -15.45 20.46
N GLU A 62 10.42 -14.60 19.75
CA GLU A 62 10.85 -14.83 18.36
C GLU A 62 11.80 -16.03 18.19
N SER A 63 12.30 -16.63 19.27
CA SER A 63 13.15 -17.82 19.20
C SER A 63 12.38 -19.15 19.05
N ASP A 64 11.05 -19.12 19.15
CA ASP A 64 10.20 -20.31 18.99
C ASP A 64 10.22 -20.81 17.51
N PRO A 65 10.68 -22.06 17.25
CA PRO A 65 10.77 -22.60 15.89
C PRO A 65 9.41 -22.74 15.18
N GLN A 66 8.32 -22.96 15.92
CA GLN A 66 6.97 -23.06 15.37
C GLN A 66 6.38 -21.68 15.07
N LEU A 67 6.65 -20.67 15.91
CA LEU A 67 6.31 -19.28 15.60
C LEU A 67 7.09 -18.78 14.39
N THR A 68 8.36 -19.15 14.28
CA THR A 68 9.18 -18.89 13.09
C THR A 68 8.57 -19.57 11.86
N GLY A 69 8.15 -20.82 11.97
CA GLY A 69 7.48 -21.56 10.89
C GLY A 69 6.09 -21.04 10.53
N LEU A 70 5.32 -20.51 11.50
CA LEU A 70 4.01 -19.90 11.27
C LEU A 70 4.16 -18.51 10.66
N THR A 71 5.10 -17.71 11.17
CA THR A 71 5.48 -16.42 10.58
C THR A 71 5.97 -16.63 9.16
N TYR A 72 6.83 -17.61 8.91
CA TYR A 72 7.24 -17.98 7.55
C TYR A 72 6.04 -18.38 6.68
N ARG A 73 5.11 -19.20 7.19
CA ARG A 73 3.88 -19.57 6.45
C ARG A 73 2.95 -18.39 6.20
N ILE A 74 2.79 -17.47 7.14
CA ILE A 74 2.04 -16.22 6.97
C ILE A 74 2.76 -15.31 5.96
N LYS A 75 4.08 -15.19 6.03
CA LYS A 75 4.92 -14.49 5.05
C LYS A 75 4.75 -15.09 3.63
N GLN A 76 4.52 -16.40 3.52
CA GLN A 76 4.27 -17.13 2.26
C GLN A 76 2.81 -17.04 1.77
N GLU A 77 1.82 -17.13 2.68
CA GLU A 77 0.39 -16.99 2.37
C GLU A 77 0.04 -15.55 1.98
N ILE A 78 0.76 -14.56 2.54
CA ILE A 78 0.73 -13.16 2.15
C ILE A 78 1.69 -12.95 0.95
N SER A 79 1.48 -13.70 -0.12
CA SER A 79 2.30 -13.58 -1.34
C SER A 79 2.25 -12.16 -1.93
N GLY A 80 3.42 -11.64 -2.34
CA GLY A 80 3.68 -10.45 -3.16
C GLY A 80 2.89 -9.17 -2.83
N ARG A 81 1.59 -9.15 -3.17
CA ARG A 81 0.70 -7.99 -2.97
C ARG A 81 0.46 -7.63 -1.51
N GLY A 82 0.50 -8.60 -0.60
CA GLY A 82 0.20 -8.33 0.80
C GLY A 82 1.30 -7.54 1.52
N TRP A 83 2.56 -7.77 1.16
CA TRP A 83 3.68 -6.95 1.63
C TRP A 83 3.60 -5.51 1.17
N TYR A 84 3.22 -5.26 -0.09
CA TYR A 84 2.96 -3.90 -0.57
C TYR A 84 1.80 -3.25 0.19
N ARG A 85 0.72 -4.00 0.49
CA ARG A 85 -0.39 -3.46 1.30
C ARG A 85 0.06 -3.11 2.72
N MET A 86 0.91 -3.94 3.34
CA MET A 86 1.47 -3.69 4.65
C MET A 86 2.34 -2.44 4.66
N GLY A 87 3.28 -2.31 3.71
CA GLY A 87 4.10 -1.11 3.58
C GLY A 87 3.27 0.16 3.34
N LYS A 88 2.21 0.08 2.52
CA LYS A 88 1.28 1.21 2.33
C LYS A 88 0.51 1.57 3.61
N LEU A 89 0.13 0.59 4.43
CA LEU A 89 -0.52 0.82 5.72
C LEU A 89 0.45 1.51 6.68
N MET A 90 1.69 1.02 6.79
CA MET A 90 2.75 1.60 7.61
C MET A 90 2.99 3.07 7.24
N LEU A 91 3.02 3.39 5.94
CA LEU A 91 3.12 4.77 5.45
C LEU A 91 1.95 5.65 5.91
N LYS A 92 0.71 5.16 5.83
CA LYS A 92 -0.48 5.91 6.28
C LYS A 92 -0.51 6.17 7.78
N VAL A 93 0.04 5.25 8.57
CA VAL A 93 0.11 5.38 10.04
C VAL A 93 1.37 6.16 10.48
N GLY A 94 2.26 6.52 9.54
CA GLY A 94 3.47 7.30 9.81
C GLY A 94 4.69 6.48 10.25
N HIS A 95 4.62 5.15 10.14
CA HIS A 95 5.74 4.24 10.43
C HIS A 95 6.71 4.15 9.24
N PHE A 96 7.31 5.28 8.87
CA PHE A 96 8.17 5.36 7.68
C PHE A 96 9.41 4.47 7.75
N HIS A 97 10.05 4.36 8.91
CA HIS A 97 11.26 3.54 9.07
C HIS A 97 10.98 2.05 8.84
N GLN A 98 9.92 1.51 9.47
CA GLN A 98 9.51 0.12 9.29
C GLN A 98 9.08 -0.18 7.85
N ALA A 99 8.40 0.77 7.19
CA ALA A 99 8.05 0.64 5.78
C ALA A 99 9.31 0.58 4.89
N GLU A 100 10.34 1.35 5.21
CA GLU A 100 11.61 1.36 4.47
C GLU A 100 12.39 0.06 4.66
N GLU A 101 12.51 -0.44 5.90
CA GLU A 101 13.12 -1.74 6.18
C GLU A 101 12.43 -2.86 5.41
N LEU A 102 11.10 -2.89 5.44
CA LEU A 102 10.31 -3.86 4.69
C LEU A 102 10.58 -3.80 3.19
N TYR A 103 10.58 -2.60 2.59
CA TYR A 103 10.82 -2.47 1.16
C TYR A 103 12.27 -2.85 0.79
N ASN A 104 13.26 -2.61 1.65
CA ASN A 104 14.62 -3.07 1.42
C ASN A 104 14.73 -4.60 1.49
N GLU A 105 14.10 -5.26 2.47
CA GLU A 105 14.03 -6.73 2.53
C GLU A 105 13.39 -7.32 1.27
N LEU A 106 12.31 -6.69 0.76
CA LEU A 106 11.67 -7.12 -0.49
C LEU A 106 12.59 -6.89 -1.70
N LEU A 107 13.39 -5.83 -1.71
CA LEU A 107 14.30 -5.54 -2.81
C LEU A 107 15.43 -6.56 -2.89
N GLU A 108 15.99 -6.96 -1.74
CA GLU A 108 17.05 -7.98 -1.64
C GLU A 108 16.55 -9.37 -2.06
N ASN A 109 15.30 -9.71 -1.68
CA ASN A 109 14.70 -11.00 -2.01
C ASN A 109 14.04 -11.05 -3.40
N ALA A 110 13.96 -9.92 -4.11
CA ALA A 110 13.33 -9.86 -5.42
C ALA A 110 14.11 -10.70 -6.44
N SER A 111 13.43 -11.70 -7.01
CA SER A 111 14.02 -12.61 -8.00
C SER A 111 13.86 -12.06 -9.42
N TYR A 112 12.83 -11.25 -9.65
CA TYR A 112 12.51 -10.70 -10.96
C TYR A 112 12.66 -9.18 -10.99
N ASP A 113 13.09 -8.63 -12.14
CA ASP A 113 13.23 -7.18 -12.30
C ASP A 113 11.87 -6.46 -12.18
N SER A 114 10.78 -7.09 -12.58
CA SER A 114 9.42 -6.56 -12.40
C SER A 114 9.04 -6.36 -10.93
N GLU A 115 9.49 -7.25 -10.04
CA GLU A 115 9.31 -7.12 -8.58
C GLU A 115 10.16 -5.96 -8.06
N ARG A 116 11.43 -5.88 -8.47
CA ARG A 116 12.32 -4.77 -8.12
C ARG A 116 11.73 -3.43 -8.55
N ALA A 117 11.15 -3.35 -9.75
CA ALA A 117 10.49 -2.15 -10.25
C ALA A 117 9.33 -1.71 -9.35
N SER A 118 8.53 -2.68 -8.88
CA SER A 118 7.42 -2.42 -7.96
C SER A 118 7.92 -1.93 -6.59
N VAL A 119 9.00 -2.53 -6.08
CA VAL A 119 9.62 -2.12 -4.81
C VAL A 119 10.24 -0.72 -4.91
N TYR A 120 10.98 -0.43 -5.99
CA TYR A 120 11.50 0.90 -6.27
C TYR A 120 10.40 1.95 -6.34
N TYR A 121 9.24 1.62 -6.93
CA TYR A 121 8.11 2.54 -6.92
C TYR A 121 7.64 2.86 -5.49
N GLN A 122 7.51 1.86 -4.63
CA GLN A 122 7.09 2.10 -3.24
C GLN A 122 8.12 2.88 -2.43
N LEU A 123 9.42 2.61 -2.62
CA LEU A 123 10.50 3.40 -2.00
C LEU A 123 10.47 4.85 -2.49
N GLY A 124 10.18 5.09 -3.77
CA GLY A 124 9.97 6.43 -4.31
C GLY A 124 8.84 7.16 -3.59
N TRP A 125 7.71 6.48 -3.40
CA TRP A 125 6.56 7.04 -2.70
C TRP A 125 6.84 7.29 -1.21
N LEU A 126 7.53 6.37 -0.54
CA LEU A 126 7.96 6.51 0.84
C LEU A 126 8.84 7.76 1.02
N LYS A 127 9.85 7.93 0.17
CA LYS A 127 10.77 9.08 0.22
C LYS A 127 10.08 10.40 -0.09
N ASP A 128 9.10 10.40 -0.99
CA ASP A 128 8.28 11.58 -1.27
C ASP A 128 7.46 12.01 -0.04
N ASN A 129 6.84 11.05 0.66
CA ASN A 129 6.11 11.33 1.92
C ASN A 129 7.03 11.81 3.06
N GLN A 130 8.30 11.39 3.06
CA GLN A 130 9.32 11.90 4.01
C GLN A 130 9.86 13.29 3.62
N GLY A 131 9.49 13.84 2.45
CA GLY A 131 10.05 15.09 1.92
C GLY A 131 11.45 14.92 1.30
N GLU A 132 11.94 13.70 1.15
CA GLU A 132 13.25 13.36 0.58
C GLU A 132 13.19 13.29 -0.95
N TYR A 133 12.78 14.40 -1.59
CA TYR A 133 12.39 14.44 -2.99
C TYR A 133 13.48 13.96 -3.98
N LYS A 134 14.75 14.24 -3.72
CA LYS A 134 15.86 13.78 -4.59
C LYS A 134 15.97 12.24 -4.60
N GLN A 135 15.77 11.61 -3.44
CA GLN A 135 15.76 10.14 -3.34
C GLN A 135 14.51 9.57 -4.00
N ALA A 136 13.35 10.20 -3.79
CA ALA A 136 12.09 9.81 -4.43
C ALA A 136 12.22 9.77 -5.97
N VAL A 137 12.75 10.83 -6.59
CA VAL A 137 13.01 10.86 -8.04
C VAL A 137 13.95 9.74 -8.48
N THR A 138 14.97 9.44 -7.68
CA THR A 138 15.96 8.39 -8.01
C THR A 138 15.29 7.03 -8.06
N PHE A 139 14.48 6.69 -7.05
CA PHE A 139 13.74 5.44 -7.00
C PHE A 139 12.67 5.33 -8.08
N TYR A 140 11.90 6.40 -8.32
CA TYR A 140 10.92 6.41 -9.42
C TYR A 140 11.58 6.24 -10.78
N LYS A 141 12.75 6.84 -11.03
CA LYS A 141 13.49 6.64 -12.29
C LYS A 141 14.00 5.21 -12.46
N LYS A 142 14.47 4.57 -11.39
CA LYS A 142 14.85 3.15 -11.41
C LYS A 142 13.66 2.25 -11.77
N SER A 143 12.51 2.50 -11.13
CA SER A 143 11.25 1.79 -11.45
C SER A 143 10.83 1.99 -12.91
N LEU A 144 10.83 3.25 -13.36
CA LEU A 144 10.47 3.62 -14.73
C LEU A 144 11.38 2.97 -15.77
N GLN A 145 12.69 2.89 -15.52
CA GLN A 145 13.63 2.25 -16.44
C GLN A 145 13.26 0.79 -16.69
N VAL A 146 13.04 0.02 -15.62
CA VAL A 146 12.66 -1.39 -15.74
C VAL A 146 11.30 -1.56 -16.42
N TYR A 147 10.32 -0.71 -16.08
CA TYR A 147 9.01 -0.78 -16.72
C TYR A 147 9.04 -0.43 -18.20
N LYS A 148 9.91 0.49 -18.65
CA LYS A 148 10.08 0.78 -20.08
C LYS A 148 10.65 -0.40 -20.87
N GLU A 149 11.44 -1.26 -20.23
CA GLU A 149 12.04 -2.44 -20.86
C GLU A 149 11.07 -3.63 -20.87
N THR A 150 10.15 -3.69 -19.91
CA THR A 150 9.26 -4.85 -19.69
C THR A 150 7.82 -4.64 -20.16
N ARG A 151 7.40 -3.41 -20.44
CA ARG A 151 6.00 -3.07 -20.78
C ARG A 151 5.89 -2.32 -22.12
N PRO A 152 4.71 -2.38 -22.78
CA PRO A 152 4.44 -1.58 -23.97
C PRO A 152 4.63 -0.07 -23.72
N PRO A 153 5.09 0.70 -24.72
CA PRO A 153 5.30 2.15 -24.58
C PRO A 153 4.04 2.96 -24.23
N ASP A 154 2.86 2.41 -24.51
CA ASP A 154 1.54 2.96 -24.23
C ASP A 154 0.89 2.35 -22.98
N ASP A 155 1.64 1.65 -22.11
CA ASP A 155 1.09 1.16 -20.84
C ASP A 155 0.68 2.34 -19.94
N PRO A 156 -0.59 2.43 -19.49
CA PRO A 156 -1.07 3.47 -18.58
C PRO A 156 -0.23 3.64 -17.30
N GLU A 157 0.40 2.56 -16.81
CA GLU A 157 1.24 2.59 -15.62
C GLU A 157 2.49 3.45 -15.84
N LEU A 158 3.07 3.44 -17.06
CA LEU A 158 4.17 4.35 -17.41
C LEU A 158 3.70 5.80 -17.29
N GLY A 159 2.47 6.10 -17.72
CA GLY A 159 1.82 7.40 -17.54
C GLY A 159 1.74 7.80 -16.06
N SER A 160 1.34 6.88 -15.19
CA SER A 160 1.31 7.11 -13.74
C SER A 160 2.69 7.35 -13.13
N MET A 161 3.74 6.64 -13.59
CA MET A 161 5.12 6.89 -13.15
C MET A 161 5.60 8.29 -13.53
N TYR A 162 5.38 8.70 -14.78
CA TYR A 162 5.75 10.06 -15.21
C TYR A 162 5.00 11.12 -14.40
N ASN A 163 3.72 10.91 -14.11
CA ASN A 163 2.94 11.83 -13.29
C ASN A 163 3.53 12.00 -11.88
N ASN A 164 3.91 10.90 -11.24
CA ASN A 164 4.49 10.96 -9.89
C ASN A 164 5.86 11.64 -9.87
N ILE A 165 6.72 11.40 -10.87
CA ILE A 165 7.99 12.13 -10.99
C ILE A 165 7.73 13.63 -11.21
N GLY A 166 6.72 13.99 -12.02
CA GLY A 166 6.29 15.37 -12.20
C GLY A 166 5.85 16.02 -10.89
N LEU A 167 5.10 15.29 -10.06
CA LEU A 167 4.67 15.75 -8.74
C LEU A 167 5.85 16.03 -7.81
N VAL A 168 6.83 15.13 -7.76
CA VAL A 168 8.03 15.34 -6.94
C VAL A 168 8.81 16.57 -7.42
N TYR A 169 8.97 16.76 -8.74
CA TYR A 169 9.63 17.98 -9.25
C TYR A 169 8.83 19.25 -8.94
N ASN A 170 7.50 19.20 -8.98
CA ASN A 170 6.67 20.32 -8.56
C ASN A 170 6.89 20.65 -7.07
N ASN A 171 6.93 19.64 -6.20
CA ASN A 171 7.19 19.80 -4.77
C ASN A 171 8.60 20.39 -4.50
N MET A 172 9.56 20.16 -5.41
CA MET A 172 10.88 20.77 -5.37
C MET A 172 10.94 22.21 -5.92
N GLY A 173 9.85 22.74 -6.49
CA GLY A 173 9.84 24.02 -7.21
C GLY A 173 10.50 23.98 -8.60
N GLU A 174 10.80 22.78 -9.11
CA GLU A 174 11.44 22.55 -10.41
C GLU A 174 10.37 22.48 -11.52
N TYR A 175 9.63 23.57 -11.69
CA TYR A 175 8.40 23.61 -12.49
C TYR A 175 8.58 23.18 -13.95
N SER A 176 9.67 23.59 -14.61
CA SER A 176 9.92 23.19 -16.01
C SER A 176 10.09 21.68 -16.16
N LYS A 177 10.74 21.02 -15.19
CA LYS A 177 10.85 19.56 -15.17
C LYS A 177 9.51 18.92 -14.84
N ALA A 178 8.75 19.48 -13.91
CA ALA A 178 7.41 18.97 -13.59
C ALA A 178 6.51 18.93 -14.84
N LEU A 179 6.45 20.04 -15.59
CA LEU A 179 5.69 20.15 -16.84
C LEU A 179 6.14 19.11 -17.87
N GLU A 180 7.45 18.95 -18.09
CA GLU A 180 7.99 17.95 -19.04
C GLU A 180 7.50 16.52 -18.72
N TYR A 181 7.50 16.15 -17.43
CA TYR A 181 7.05 14.83 -17.00
C TYR A 181 5.53 14.68 -17.06
N TYR A 182 4.76 15.70 -16.71
CA TYR A 182 3.30 15.66 -16.87
C TYR A 182 2.86 15.57 -18.33
N GLU A 183 3.54 16.27 -19.25
CA GLU A 183 3.27 16.15 -20.69
C GLU A 183 3.55 14.73 -21.22
N LYS A 184 4.63 14.09 -20.74
CA LYS A 184 4.91 12.68 -21.06
C LYS A 184 3.82 11.75 -20.52
N SER A 185 3.32 12.02 -19.32
CA SER A 185 2.20 11.26 -18.73
C SER A 185 0.94 11.37 -19.58
N ILE A 186 0.54 12.59 -19.97
CA ILE A 186 -0.65 12.85 -20.79
C ILE A 186 -0.54 12.14 -22.14
N LYS A 187 0.60 12.25 -22.84
CA LYS A 187 0.79 11.59 -24.15
C LYS A 187 0.59 10.08 -24.10
N ILE A 188 0.95 9.43 -23.00
CA ILE A 188 0.73 8.00 -22.81
C ILE A 188 -0.75 7.74 -22.51
N ARG A 189 -1.32 8.47 -21.54
CA ARG A 189 -2.71 8.32 -21.11
C ARG A 189 -3.72 8.59 -22.24
N GLU A 190 -3.46 9.56 -23.11
CA GLU A 190 -4.32 9.87 -24.27
C GLU A 190 -4.35 8.73 -25.30
N LYS A 191 -3.26 7.97 -25.42
CA LYS A 191 -3.19 6.80 -26.32
C LYS A 191 -3.82 5.56 -25.69
N ALA A 192 -3.64 5.41 -24.38
CA ALA A 192 -3.95 4.17 -23.68
C ALA A 192 -5.34 4.14 -23.05
N LEU A 193 -5.93 5.30 -22.77
CA LEU A 193 -7.16 5.43 -21.99
C LEU A 193 -8.24 6.19 -22.79
N PRO A 194 -9.52 5.95 -22.48
CA PRO A 194 -10.60 6.76 -23.03
C PRO A 194 -10.41 8.26 -22.70
N PRO A 195 -10.84 9.19 -23.56
CA PRO A 195 -10.72 10.64 -23.31
C PRO A 195 -11.39 11.13 -22.02
N THR A 196 -12.37 10.37 -21.51
CA THR A 196 -13.11 10.65 -20.27
C THR A 196 -12.45 10.06 -19.01
N HIS A 197 -11.26 9.46 -19.13
CA HIS A 197 -10.65 8.76 -18.01
C HIS A 197 -10.19 9.73 -16.90
N PRO A 198 -10.49 9.48 -15.61
CA PRO A 198 -10.13 10.37 -14.50
C PRO A 198 -8.64 10.69 -14.36
N ASP A 199 -7.78 9.77 -14.81
CA ASP A 199 -6.32 9.97 -14.80
C ASP A 199 -5.86 11.08 -15.76
N LEU A 200 -6.55 11.26 -16.89
CA LEU A 200 -6.28 12.38 -17.81
C LEU A 200 -6.65 13.71 -17.14
N ALA A 201 -7.82 13.78 -16.52
CA ALA A 201 -8.25 14.94 -15.74
C ALA A 201 -7.22 15.27 -14.64
N SER A 202 -6.76 14.26 -13.92
CA SER A 202 -5.77 14.42 -12.85
C SER A 202 -4.43 14.98 -13.38
N SER A 203 -3.93 14.51 -14.52
CA SER A 203 -2.71 15.06 -15.13
C SER A 203 -2.88 16.51 -15.59
N TYR A 204 -4.01 16.88 -16.19
CA TYR A 204 -4.27 18.27 -16.55
C TYR A 204 -4.37 19.16 -15.30
N SER A 205 -5.04 18.70 -14.23
CA SER A 205 -5.05 19.41 -12.96
C SER A 205 -3.65 19.61 -12.38
N CYS A 206 -2.77 18.62 -12.49
CA CYS A 206 -1.38 18.73 -12.05
C CYS A 206 -0.60 19.81 -12.83
N ILE A 207 -0.81 19.92 -14.14
CA ILE A 207 -0.23 21.02 -14.94
C ILE A 207 -0.81 22.37 -14.52
N GLY A 208 -2.12 22.44 -14.29
CA GLY A 208 -2.77 23.65 -13.78
C GLY A 208 -2.17 24.11 -12.45
N LEU A 209 -1.87 23.16 -11.55
CA LEU A 209 -1.21 23.43 -10.26
C LEU A 209 0.20 24.00 -10.44
N VAL A 210 0.97 23.48 -11.40
CA VAL A 210 2.31 24.01 -11.70
C VAL A 210 2.23 25.45 -12.18
N TYR A 211 1.37 25.75 -13.15
CA TYR A 211 1.20 27.13 -13.64
C TYR A 211 0.67 28.08 -12.55
N SER A 212 -0.22 27.60 -11.68
CA SER A 212 -0.68 28.37 -10.52
C SER A 212 0.48 28.70 -9.58
N SER A 213 1.36 27.73 -9.32
CA SER A 213 2.56 27.92 -8.49
C SER A 213 3.57 28.89 -9.11
N MET A 214 3.58 29.03 -10.43
CA MET A 214 4.37 30.02 -11.18
C MET A 214 3.71 31.41 -11.26
N GLY A 215 2.47 31.57 -10.78
CA GLY A 215 1.68 32.80 -10.93
C GLY A 215 1.07 33.00 -12.32
N GLU A 216 1.13 32.00 -13.20
CA GLU A 216 0.55 32.03 -14.55
C GLU A 216 -0.93 31.60 -14.52
N TYR A 217 -1.76 32.38 -13.81
CA TYR A 217 -3.15 32.00 -13.51
C TYR A 217 -4.03 31.76 -14.74
N SER A 218 -3.82 32.49 -15.83
CA SER A 218 -4.58 32.29 -17.07
C SER A 218 -4.35 30.92 -17.67
N LYS A 219 -3.09 30.43 -17.67
CA LYS A 219 -2.78 29.07 -18.13
C LYS A 219 -3.28 28.03 -17.14
N ALA A 220 -3.14 28.29 -15.84
CA ALA A 220 -3.66 27.40 -14.81
C ALA A 220 -5.16 27.16 -15.01
N LEU A 221 -5.94 28.22 -15.24
CA LEU A 221 -7.37 28.14 -15.50
C LEU A 221 -7.68 27.29 -16.74
N GLU A 222 -6.98 27.51 -17.86
CA GLU A 222 -7.16 26.71 -19.08
C GLU A 222 -7.00 25.20 -18.81
N TYR A 223 -5.97 24.82 -18.05
CA TYR A 223 -5.72 23.41 -17.71
C TYR A 223 -6.73 22.85 -16.69
N TYR A 224 -7.19 23.66 -15.75
CA TYR A 224 -8.27 23.25 -14.84
C TYR A 224 -9.61 23.06 -15.58
N GLU A 225 -9.92 23.91 -16.55
CA GLU A 225 -11.10 23.76 -17.41
C GLU A 225 -11.03 22.47 -18.24
N LYS A 226 -9.87 22.15 -18.82
CA LYS A 226 -9.65 20.86 -19.51
C LYS A 226 -9.89 19.66 -18.59
N SER A 227 -9.40 19.73 -17.34
CA SER A 227 -9.64 18.69 -16.36
C SER A 227 -11.12 18.54 -15.98
N ASN A 228 -11.81 19.67 -15.74
CA ASN A 228 -13.22 19.66 -15.37
C ASN A 228 -14.09 19.09 -16.49
N LYS A 229 -13.82 19.46 -17.75
CA LYS A 229 -14.55 18.93 -18.91
C LYS A 229 -14.49 17.40 -19.05
N ILE A 230 -13.46 16.75 -18.50
CA ILE A 230 -13.32 15.29 -18.49
C ILE A 230 -14.13 14.66 -17.35
N ARG A 231 -14.37 15.41 -16.27
CA ARG A 231 -15.08 14.96 -15.07
C ARG A 231 -16.60 15.21 -15.13
N GLU A 232 -17.04 16.10 -16.00
CA GLU A 232 -18.45 16.35 -16.35
C GLU A 232 -19.09 15.16 -17.06
#